data_AF-A0A2P5A6X1-F1
#
_entry.id   AF-A0A2P5A6X1-F1
#
_cell.length_a   1.000
_cell.length_b   1.000
_cell.length_c   1.000
_cell.angle_alpha   90.00
_cell.angle_beta   90.00
_cell.angle_gamma   90.00
#
_symmetry.space_group_name_H-M   'P 1'
#
loop_
_entity.id
_entity.type
_entity.pdbx_description
1 polymer ?
#
loop_
_entity_poly.entity_id
_entity_poly.type
_entity_poly.pdbx_seq_one_letter_code
_entity_poly.pdbx_strand_id
1 'polypeptide(L)'
;MNLSNNNFSGKIPNPSAKFTNCPEIDMSFNHFKGPVSHFLFEVAALHLFCNRFSKLNAIRDFNNDSPLSFLDISSNQLFVELPDCWMRFKELQVLLLANNELLGKIPISIGSLTQIKTLHLGNDNLSAQLPSSLKHSET
;
A
#
# COMPACT_ATOMS: atom_id res chain seq x y z
N MET A 1 -12.25 -6.03 10.25
CA MET A 1 -13.52 -5.64 9.60
C MET A 1 -13.48 -6.12 8.17
N ASN A 2 -14.43 -6.96 7.75
CA ASN A 2 -14.46 -7.50 6.39
C ASN A 2 -15.64 -6.88 5.61
N LEU A 3 -15.34 -6.19 4.52
CA LEU A 3 -16.24 -5.58 3.55
C LEU A 3 -15.99 -6.13 2.14
N SER A 4 -15.19 -7.19 1.99
CA SER A 4 -14.81 -7.71 0.68
C SER A 4 -15.98 -8.38 -0.04
N ASN A 5 -15.82 -8.56 -1.36
CA ASN A 5 -16.79 -9.24 -2.22
C ASN A 5 -18.17 -8.56 -2.23
N ASN A 6 -18.16 -7.25 -2.46
CA ASN A 6 -19.36 -6.43 -2.54
C ASN A 6 -19.34 -5.56 -3.80
N ASN A 7 -20.40 -4.78 -3.98
CA ASN A 7 -20.53 -3.83 -5.08
C ASN A 7 -20.27 -2.39 -4.63
N PHE A 8 -19.51 -2.18 -3.54
CA PHE A 8 -19.26 -0.84 -3.02
C PHE A 8 -18.41 -0.04 -4.02
N SER A 9 -18.76 1.22 -4.18
CA SER A 9 -18.10 2.10 -5.14
C SER A 9 -17.92 3.50 -4.57
N GLY A 10 -17.15 4.33 -5.27
CA GLY A 10 -16.82 5.68 -4.81
C GLY A 10 -15.49 5.71 -4.06
N LYS A 11 -15.19 6.86 -3.45
CA LYS A 11 -13.96 7.06 -2.69
C LYS A 11 -14.18 6.60 -1.26
N ILE A 12 -13.14 6.05 -0.63
CA ILE A 12 -13.13 5.81 0.81
C ILE A 12 -12.92 7.16 1.52
N PRO A 13 -13.87 7.63 2.35
CA PRO A 13 -13.67 8.83 3.15
C PRO A 13 -12.70 8.56 4.30
N ASN A 14 -12.07 9.62 4.81
CA ASN A 14 -11.33 9.50 6.08
C ASN A 14 -12.32 9.27 7.22
N PRO A 15 -12.06 8.28 8.10
CA PRO A 15 -12.78 8.16 9.35
C PRO A 15 -12.73 9.48 10.13
N SER A 16 -13.86 9.93 10.66
CA SER A 16 -13.90 11.12 11.53
C SER A 16 -13.36 10.83 12.94
N ALA A 17 -13.32 9.55 13.32
CA ALA A 17 -12.76 9.06 14.57
C ALA A 17 -11.61 8.09 14.25
N LYS A 18 -10.54 8.16 15.05
CA LYS A 18 -9.41 7.22 14.94
C LYS A 18 -9.87 5.79 15.22
N PHE A 19 -9.32 4.83 14.49
CA PHE A 19 -9.50 3.43 14.86
C PHE A 19 -8.85 3.13 16.20
N THR A 20 -9.56 2.38 17.05
CA THR A 20 -8.97 1.80 18.27
C THR A 20 -8.41 0.41 17.93
N ASN A 21 -7.31 0.02 18.58
CA ASN A 21 -6.67 -1.29 18.44
C ASN A 21 -6.13 -1.66 17.05
N CYS A 22 -5.86 -0.69 16.17
CA CYS A 22 -5.24 -0.90 14.85
C CYS A 22 -5.82 -2.11 14.10
N PRO A 23 -7.08 -2.05 13.65
CA PRO A 23 -7.78 -3.22 13.13
C PRO A 23 -7.17 -3.72 11.82
N GLU A 24 -7.46 -4.96 11.50
CA GLU A 24 -7.37 -5.46 10.12
C GLU A 24 -8.64 -5.07 9.35
N ILE A 25 -8.48 -4.56 8.13
CA ILE A 25 -9.58 -4.17 7.25
C ILE A 25 -9.42 -4.85 5.89
N ASP A 26 -10.44 -5.60 5.47
CA ASP A 26 -10.51 -6.17 4.13
C ASP A 26 -11.63 -5.48 3.33
N MET A 27 -11.27 -4.85 2.21
CA MET A 27 -12.16 -4.21 1.25
C MET A 27 -11.98 -4.77 -0.16
N SER A 28 -11.38 -5.95 -0.28
CA SER A 28 -11.02 -6.55 -1.57
C SER A 28 -12.26 -6.86 -2.42
N PHE A 29 -12.09 -7.00 -3.74
CA PHE A 29 -13.18 -7.35 -4.66
C PHE A 29 -14.39 -6.40 -4.54
N ASN A 30 -14.14 -5.12 -4.80
CA ASN A 30 -15.16 -4.06 -4.82
C ASN A 30 -14.93 -3.13 -6.03
N HIS A 31 -15.56 -1.96 -6.04
CA HIS A 31 -15.41 -0.91 -7.04
C HIS A 31 -14.95 0.42 -6.41
N PHE A 32 -14.26 0.38 -5.27
CA PHE A 32 -13.68 1.56 -4.65
C PHE A 32 -12.67 2.21 -5.59
N LYS A 33 -12.67 3.55 -5.64
CA LYS A 33 -11.88 4.34 -6.59
C LYS A 33 -11.24 5.56 -5.97
N GLY A 34 -10.27 6.15 -6.68
CA GLY A 34 -9.58 7.36 -6.25
C GLY A 34 -8.34 7.06 -5.40
N PRO A 35 -7.81 8.07 -4.67
CA PRO A 35 -6.63 7.88 -3.83
C PRO A 35 -6.96 7.01 -2.61
N VAL A 36 -6.00 6.18 -2.19
CA VAL A 36 -6.02 5.64 -0.84
C VAL A 36 -5.71 6.76 0.14
N SER A 37 -6.48 6.81 1.22
CA SER A 37 -6.43 7.89 2.20
C SER A 37 -5.63 7.50 3.45
N HIS A 38 -5.58 8.38 4.43
CA HIS A 38 -4.67 8.28 5.59
C HIS A 38 -4.92 7.12 6.56
N PHE A 39 -6.00 6.35 6.36
CA PHE A 39 -6.29 5.19 7.22
C PHE A 39 -5.21 4.09 7.14
N LEU A 40 -4.32 4.14 6.14
CA LEU A 40 -3.06 3.37 6.08
C LEU A 40 -2.16 3.54 7.32
N PHE A 41 -2.34 4.61 8.10
CA PHE A 41 -1.58 4.91 9.33
C PHE A 41 -2.33 4.51 10.61
N GLU A 42 -3.52 3.91 10.50
CA GLU A 42 -4.39 3.61 11.64
C GLU A 42 -4.77 2.13 11.74
N VAL A 43 -4.33 1.30 10.79
CA VAL A 43 -4.73 -0.12 10.65
C VAL A 43 -3.51 -1.02 10.66
N ALA A 44 -3.62 -2.21 11.26
CA ALA A 44 -2.52 -3.18 11.29
C ALA A 44 -2.39 -3.96 9.97
N ALA A 45 -3.51 -4.23 9.30
CA ALA A 45 -3.51 -4.93 8.03
C ALA A 45 -4.60 -4.37 7.12
N LEU A 46 -4.27 -4.23 5.83
CA LEU A 46 -5.16 -3.65 4.87
C LEU A 46 -5.15 -4.43 3.54
N HIS A 47 -6.33 -4.91 3.15
CA HIS A 47 -6.55 -5.60 1.89
C HIS A 47 -7.45 -4.77 0.98
N LEU A 48 -6.91 -4.32 -0.14
CA LEU A 48 -7.57 -3.50 -1.17
C LEU A 48 -7.55 -4.17 -2.54
N PHE A 49 -7.19 -5.46 -2.59
CA PHE A 49 -7.06 -6.24 -3.82
C PHE A 49 -8.31 -6.12 -4.71
N CYS A 50 -8.13 -6.07 -6.03
CA CYS A 50 -9.25 -6.04 -6.99
C CYS A 50 -10.23 -4.88 -6.72
N ASN A 51 -9.73 -3.64 -6.91
CA ASN A 51 -10.50 -2.40 -6.83
C ASN A 51 -10.09 -1.45 -7.99
N ARG A 52 -10.37 -0.15 -7.88
CA ARG A 52 -10.04 0.90 -8.85
C ARG A 52 -9.27 2.06 -8.20
N PHE A 53 -8.47 1.80 -7.17
CA PHE A 53 -7.63 2.83 -6.56
C PHE A 53 -6.60 3.32 -7.56
N SER A 54 -6.34 4.64 -7.55
CA SER A 54 -5.50 5.27 -8.57
C SER A 54 -4.28 5.99 -8.05
N LYS A 55 -4.18 6.24 -6.73
CA LYS A 55 -3.06 6.97 -6.13
C LYS A 55 -2.76 6.52 -4.69
N LEU A 56 -1.50 6.67 -4.29
CA LEU A 56 -0.96 6.44 -2.93
C LEU A 56 -0.35 7.71 -2.30
N ASN A 57 -0.89 8.89 -2.62
CA ASN A 57 -0.31 10.17 -2.17
C ASN A 57 -0.37 10.38 -0.65
N ALA A 58 -1.31 9.74 0.06
CA ALA A 58 -1.43 9.85 1.52
C ALA A 58 -0.16 9.45 2.27
N ILE A 59 0.73 8.64 1.64
CA ILE A 59 2.03 8.27 2.20
C ILE A 59 2.94 9.50 2.43
N ARG A 60 2.78 10.58 1.64
CA ARG A 60 3.60 11.80 1.76
C ARG A 60 3.17 12.72 2.90
N ASP A 61 1.90 12.65 3.28
CA ASP A 61 1.26 13.70 4.09
C ASP A 61 1.29 13.41 5.60
N PHE A 62 1.87 12.28 6.01
CA PHE A 62 1.82 11.80 7.40
C PHE A 62 3.21 11.69 8.03
N ASN A 63 3.34 12.24 9.25
CA ASN A 63 4.59 12.26 10.01
C ASN A 63 4.71 11.15 11.07
N ASN A 64 3.64 10.41 11.31
CA ASN A 64 3.61 9.34 12.31
C ASN A 64 4.07 8.01 11.69
N ASP A 65 4.67 7.15 12.52
CA ASP A 65 4.95 5.77 12.13
C ASP A 65 3.63 5.00 11.99
N SER A 66 3.54 4.14 10.98
CA SER A 66 2.36 3.32 10.71
C SER A 66 2.49 1.96 11.42
N PRO A 67 1.41 1.45 12.07
CA PRO A 67 1.37 0.10 12.63
C PRO A 67 1.16 -0.98 11.56
N LEU A 68 1.03 -0.59 10.28
CA LEU A 68 0.67 -1.48 9.18
C LEU A 68 1.75 -2.54 8.94
N SER A 69 1.38 -3.81 9.14
CA SER A 69 2.22 -4.98 8.87
C SER A 69 1.92 -5.65 7.53
N PHE A 70 0.73 -5.43 6.98
CA PHE A 70 0.29 -6.03 5.72
C PHE A 70 -0.44 -4.99 4.85
N LEU A 71 0.00 -4.85 3.60
CA LEU A 71 -0.68 -4.05 2.59
C LEU A 71 -0.78 -4.81 1.27
N ASP A 72 -2.01 -5.10 0.85
CA ASP A 72 -2.30 -5.54 -0.50
C ASP A 72 -3.13 -4.50 -1.23
N ILE A 73 -2.56 -3.92 -2.28
CA ILE A 73 -3.25 -3.03 -3.23
C ILE A 73 -3.06 -3.51 -4.67
N SER A 74 -2.73 -4.78 -4.83
CA SER A 74 -2.54 -5.38 -6.14
C SER A 74 -3.86 -5.41 -6.94
N SER A 75 -3.76 -5.48 -8.27
CA SER A 75 -4.92 -5.47 -9.18
C SER A 75 -5.82 -4.24 -8.97
N ASN A 76 -5.21 -3.06 -9.08
CA ASN A 76 -5.86 -1.75 -9.02
C ASN A 76 -5.46 -0.92 -10.26
N GLN A 77 -5.69 0.40 -10.24
CA GLN A 77 -5.42 1.32 -11.35
C GLN A 77 -4.38 2.37 -10.95
N LEU A 78 -3.38 2.00 -10.13
CA LEU A 78 -2.35 2.94 -9.67
C LEU A 78 -1.47 3.36 -10.85
N PHE A 79 -1.79 4.49 -11.49
CA PHE A 79 -1.02 5.10 -12.58
C PHE A 79 -0.17 6.25 -12.05
N VAL A 80 0.90 5.94 -11.33
CA VAL A 80 1.77 6.93 -10.70
C VAL A 80 3.14 6.33 -10.37
N GLU A 81 4.14 7.18 -10.17
CA GLU A 81 5.38 6.77 -9.49
C GLU A 81 5.11 6.52 -7.99
N LEU A 82 5.74 5.48 -7.43
CA LEU A 82 5.68 5.23 -5.99
C LEU A 82 6.33 6.41 -5.24
N PRO A 83 5.69 6.95 -4.18
CA PRO A 83 6.25 8.05 -3.41
C PRO A 83 7.52 7.60 -2.67
N ASP A 84 8.54 8.44 -2.61
CA ASP A 84 9.78 8.12 -1.88
C ASP A 84 9.70 8.48 -0.39
N CYS A 85 8.69 7.92 0.30
CA CYS A 85 8.42 8.21 1.72
C CYS A 85 8.00 6.95 2.52
N TRP A 86 8.55 5.77 2.21
CA TRP A 86 8.15 4.50 2.83
C TRP A 86 8.74 4.25 4.22
N MET A 87 9.68 5.07 4.68
CA MET A 87 10.41 4.92 5.95
C MET A 87 9.54 4.91 7.23
N ARG A 88 8.24 5.22 7.12
CA ARG A 88 7.27 5.22 8.23
C ARG A 88 6.61 3.86 8.46
N PHE A 89 6.70 2.95 7.50
CA PHE A 89 6.08 1.62 7.55
C PHE A 89 7.06 0.58 8.13
N LYS A 90 7.61 0.86 9.31
CA LYS A 90 8.67 0.03 9.92
C LYS A 90 8.20 -1.40 10.26
N GLU A 91 6.91 -1.57 10.52
CA GLU A 91 6.31 -2.87 10.84
C GLU A 91 5.89 -3.67 9.61
N LEU A 92 6.01 -3.11 8.40
CA LEU A 92 5.49 -3.71 7.17
C LEU A 92 6.27 -4.96 6.79
N GLN A 93 5.57 -6.09 6.77
CA GLN A 93 6.12 -7.41 6.43
C GLN A 93 5.71 -7.85 5.02
N VAL A 94 4.53 -7.44 4.57
CA VAL A 94 3.99 -7.81 3.25
C VAL A 94 3.52 -6.57 2.52
N LEU A 95 4.06 -6.36 1.32
CA LEU A 95 3.68 -5.29 0.40
C LEU A 95 3.41 -5.87 -0.99
N LEU A 96 2.14 -5.91 -1.38
CA LEU A 96 1.69 -6.41 -2.68
C LEU A 96 1.14 -5.23 -3.51
N LEU A 97 1.85 -4.88 -4.58
CA LEU A 97 1.53 -3.78 -5.50
C LEU A 97 1.32 -4.26 -6.94
N ALA A 98 1.52 -5.55 -7.21
CA ALA A 98 1.46 -6.13 -8.54
C ALA A 98 0.16 -5.86 -9.30
N ASN A 99 0.19 -5.98 -10.63
CA ASN A 99 -0.95 -5.74 -11.52
C ASN A 99 -1.55 -4.32 -11.33
N ASN A 100 -0.71 -3.30 -11.37
CA ASN A 100 -1.13 -1.91 -11.44
C ASN A 100 -0.54 -1.26 -12.71
N GLU A 101 -0.60 0.07 -12.80
CA GLU A 101 0.02 0.83 -13.90
C GLU A 101 1.19 1.67 -13.36
N LEU A 102 1.95 1.13 -12.39
CA LEU A 102 3.04 1.85 -11.75
C LEU A 102 4.17 2.13 -12.74
N LEU A 103 4.78 3.31 -12.63
CA LEU A 103 5.82 3.81 -13.52
C LEU A 103 7.08 4.23 -12.74
N GLY A 104 8.19 4.39 -13.45
CA GLY A 104 9.42 4.95 -12.90
C GLY A 104 10.27 3.94 -12.13
N LYS A 105 11.00 4.41 -11.13
CA LYS A 105 11.90 3.58 -10.30
C LYS A 105 11.23 3.18 -9.00
N ILE A 106 11.66 2.05 -8.45
CA ILE A 106 11.33 1.68 -7.07
C ILE A 106 12.06 2.67 -6.14
N PRO A 107 11.33 3.40 -5.28
CA PRO A 107 11.91 4.43 -4.41
C PRO A 107 12.92 3.85 -3.43
N ILE A 108 13.98 4.61 -3.12
CA ILE A 108 15.05 4.13 -2.23
C ILE A 108 14.55 3.91 -0.80
N SER A 109 13.53 4.66 -0.37
CA SER A 109 12.88 4.52 0.94
C SER A 109 12.18 3.19 1.16
N ILE A 110 11.87 2.41 0.11
CA ILE A 110 11.41 1.01 0.28
C ILE A 110 12.50 0.17 0.95
N GLY A 111 13.77 0.54 0.80
CA GLY A 111 14.88 -0.05 1.53
C GLY A 111 14.87 0.20 3.04
N SER A 112 14.05 1.12 3.54
CA SER A 112 13.86 1.35 4.97
C SER A 112 12.85 0.38 5.61
N LEU A 113 12.19 -0.46 4.83
CA LEU A 113 11.23 -1.46 5.31
C LEU A 113 11.98 -2.67 5.87
N THR A 114 12.62 -2.51 7.03
CA THR A 114 13.53 -3.52 7.60
C THR A 114 12.85 -4.85 7.97
N GLN A 115 11.52 -4.85 8.14
CA GLN A 115 10.74 -6.04 8.47
C GLN A 115 10.13 -6.73 7.24
N ILE A 116 10.37 -6.21 6.02
CA ILE A 116 9.73 -6.73 4.82
C ILE A 116 10.19 -8.17 4.55
N LYS A 117 9.21 -9.07 4.37
CA LYS A 117 9.42 -10.49 4.03
C LYS A 117 8.91 -10.80 2.63
N THR A 118 7.92 -10.05 2.16
CA THR A 118 7.32 -10.24 0.84
C THR A 118 7.08 -8.89 0.19
N LEU A 119 7.74 -8.68 -0.95
CA LEU A 119 7.56 -7.53 -1.82
C LEU A 119 7.20 -8.02 -3.21
N HIS A 120 5.97 -7.73 -3.66
CA HIS A 120 5.50 -8.14 -4.99
C HIS A 120 5.12 -6.93 -5.84
N LEU A 121 5.92 -6.67 -6.87
CA LEU A 121 5.81 -5.53 -7.80
C LEU A 121 5.59 -6.00 -9.25
N GLY A 122 5.14 -7.25 -9.44
CA GLY A 122 5.05 -7.88 -10.75
C GLY A 122 3.95 -7.27 -11.63
N ASN A 123 4.10 -7.37 -12.95
CA ASN A 123 3.12 -6.85 -13.92
C ASN A 123 2.79 -5.35 -13.76
N ASP A 124 3.80 -4.57 -13.42
CA ASP A 124 3.80 -3.10 -13.48
C ASP A 124 4.76 -2.63 -14.58
N ASN A 125 4.76 -1.34 -14.91
CA ASN A 125 5.69 -0.72 -15.87
C ASN A 125 6.87 -0.03 -15.15
N LEU A 126 7.35 -0.66 -14.07
CA LEU A 126 8.49 -0.21 -13.29
C LEU A 126 9.81 -0.52 -14.02
N SER A 127 10.76 0.41 -13.94
CA SER A 127 12.11 0.18 -14.45
C SER A 127 12.79 -0.95 -13.66
N ALA A 128 13.53 -1.81 -14.38
CA ALA A 128 14.06 -3.07 -13.87
C ALA A 128 15.15 -2.97 -12.76
N GLN A 129 15.44 -1.78 -12.24
CA GLN A 129 16.44 -1.60 -11.20
C GLN A 129 15.81 -1.62 -9.82
N LEU A 130 15.96 -2.76 -9.12
CA LEU A 130 15.81 -2.80 -7.68
C LEU A 130 16.86 -1.87 -7.03
N PRO A 131 16.47 -1.00 -6.08
CA PRO A 131 17.41 -0.18 -5.34
C PRO A 131 18.40 -1.08 -4.59
N SER A 132 19.65 -0.63 -4.48
CA SER A 132 20.71 -1.39 -3.79
C SER A 132 20.36 -1.72 -2.34
N SER A 133 19.50 -0.92 -1.72
CA SER A 133 18.98 -1.16 -0.38
C SER A 133 18.17 -2.45 -0.24
N LEU A 134 17.55 -2.95 -1.33
CA LEU A 134 16.82 -4.23 -1.34
C LEU A 134 17.70 -5.44 -1.70
N LYS A 135 18.93 -5.22 -2.20
CA LYS A 135 19.82 -6.31 -2.63
C LYS A 135 20.41 -7.14 -1.47
N HIS A 136 20.14 -6.76 -0.21
CA HIS A 136 20.66 -7.44 0.97
C HIS A 136 19.65 -8.36 1.67
N SER A 137 18.47 -8.59 1.08
CA SER A 137 17.44 -9.47 1.65
C SER A 137 17.41 -10.87 1.01
N GLU A 138 18.53 -11.34 0.47
CA GLU A 138 18.72 -12.75 0.12
C GLU A 138 19.57 -13.43 1.20
N THR A 139 18.92 -14.20 2.08
CA THR A 139 19.40 -15.50 2.60
C THR A 139 18.22 -16.25 3.24
#